data_AF-A0A959KL54-F1
#
_entry.id   AF-A0A959KL54-F1
#
_cell.length_a   1.000
_cell.length_b   1.000
_cell.length_c   1.000
_cell.angle_alpha   90.00
_cell.angle_beta   90.00
_cell.angle_gamma   90.00
#
_symmetry.space_group_name_H-M   'P 1'
#
loop_
_entity.id
_entity.type
_entity.pdbx_description
1 polymer ?
#
loop_
_entity_poly.entity_id
_entity_poly.type
_entity_poly.pdbx_seq_one_letter_code
_entity_poly.pdbx_strand_id
1 'polypeptide(L)'
;KKAAKYLRQALKKDKRHADAHYYFALLQNEQLNNPEKAIKHFRRTLKYKPEHPFANYDLALLYHQLGEWEKAQKYYLRAVEINPELKTPENDEAFRYRTEAEEEVLASPKEVVFTAPPPLEEPAIEEVRRIEHPSESAGIVLITGATSGIGRATAALFAEHGYSLILTGRRSERLEDASRELGESYGVPVHTLGFDVRDFASTREAIDHIPDEWKKVDILINNAGLAKGLAPIHEGSLE
;
A
#
# COMPACT_ATOMS: atom_id res chain seq x y z
N LYS A 1 -13.40 -13.01 8.43
CA LYS A 1 -14.57 -13.78 9.00
C LYS A 1 -15.16 -13.20 10.30
N LYS A 2 -14.37 -12.85 11.35
CA LYS A 2 -14.90 -12.26 12.61
C LYS A 2 -15.56 -10.87 12.42
N ALA A 3 -14.97 -9.99 11.62
CA ALA A 3 -15.55 -8.68 11.29
C ALA A 3 -16.96 -8.77 10.66
N ALA A 4 -17.15 -9.71 9.72
CA ALA A 4 -18.47 -9.97 9.11
C ALA A 4 -19.55 -10.33 10.13
N LYS A 5 -19.18 -10.99 11.24
CA LYS A 5 -20.12 -11.38 12.31
C LYS A 5 -20.56 -10.15 13.09
N TYR A 6 -19.62 -9.31 13.51
CA TYR A 6 -19.92 -8.09 14.29
C TYR A 6 -20.72 -7.07 13.47
N LEU A 7 -20.35 -6.84 12.21
CA LEU A 7 -21.11 -5.96 11.32
C LEU A 7 -22.54 -6.46 11.10
N ARG A 8 -22.75 -7.79 10.95
CA ARG A 8 -24.09 -8.37 10.88
C ARG A 8 -24.88 -8.19 12.18
N GLN A 9 -24.23 -8.28 13.34
CA GLN A 9 -24.89 -8.02 14.63
C GLN A 9 -25.25 -6.55 14.80
N ALA A 10 -24.36 -5.63 14.42
CA ALA A 10 -24.62 -4.20 14.40
C ALA A 10 -25.83 -3.88 13.51
N LEU A 11 -25.86 -4.42 12.28
CA LEU A 11 -26.98 -4.24 11.36
C LEU A 11 -28.28 -4.94 11.78
N LYS A 12 -28.22 -5.93 12.67
CA LYS A 12 -29.41 -6.51 13.31
C LYS A 12 -29.98 -5.59 14.38
N LYS A 13 -29.12 -4.92 15.16
CA LYS A 13 -29.51 -3.98 16.20
C LYS A 13 -30.00 -2.66 15.60
N ASP A 14 -29.28 -2.14 14.61
CA ASP A 14 -29.65 -0.94 13.88
C ASP A 14 -29.45 -1.15 12.36
N LYS A 15 -30.57 -1.26 11.65
CA LYS A 15 -30.59 -1.43 10.19
C LYS A 15 -30.27 -0.15 9.41
N ARG A 16 -30.14 0.99 10.10
CA ARG A 16 -29.84 2.31 9.51
C ARG A 16 -28.42 2.78 9.80
N HIS A 17 -27.62 1.99 10.51
CA HIS A 17 -26.24 2.33 10.84
C HIS A 17 -25.39 2.43 9.57
N ALA A 18 -25.11 3.68 9.15
CA ALA A 18 -24.43 3.97 7.89
C ALA A 18 -23.00 3.37 7.84
N ASP A 19 -22.21 3.57 8.89
CA ASP A 19 -20.82 3.08 8.90
C ASP A 19 -20.75 1.54 8.96
N ALA A 20 -21.68 0.89 9.66
CA ALA A 20 -21.79 -0.56 9.63
C ALA A 20 -22.16 -1.09 8.22
N HIS A 21 -22.96 -0.36 7.45
CA HIS A 21 -23.18 -0.66 6.04
C HIS A 21 -21.93 -0.41 5.19
N TYR A 22 -21.20 0.67 5.43
CA TYR A 22 -19.98 1.03 4.71
C TYR A 22 -18.89 -0.04 4.87
N TYR A 23 -18.55 -0.38 6.12
CA TYR A 23 -17.54 -1.40 6.40
C TYR A 23 -17.98 -2.80 5.95
N PHE A 24 -19.29 -3.07 5.93
CA PHE A 24 -19.78 -4.33 5.37
C PHE A 24 -19.65 -4.35 3.85
N ALA A 25 -19.81 -3.22 3.16
CA ALA A 25 -19.59 -3.12 1.72
C ALA A 25 -18.13 -3.39 1.35
N LEU A 26 -17.17 -2.73 2.02
CA LEU A 26 -15.74 -2.96 1.81
C LEU A 26 -15.36 -4.42 2.02
N LEU A 27 -15.86 -5.02 3.11
CA LEU A 27 -15.62 -6.44 3.39
C LEU A 27 -16.16 -7.37 2.29
N GLN A 28 -17.32 -7.05 1.72
CA GLN A 28 -17.87 -7.83 0.61
C GLN A 28 -17.02 -7.68 -0.66
N ASN A 29 -16.54 -6.47 -0.94
CA ASN A 29 -15.72 -6.19 -2.11
C ASN A 29 -14.35 -6.89 -2.02
N GLU A 30 -13.58 -6.58 -0.98
CA GLU A 30 -12.17 -6.95 -0.89
C GLU A 30 -11.95 -8.40 -0.46
N GLN A 31 -12.69 -8.87 0.55
CA GLN A 31 -12.40 -10.17 1.16
C GLN A 31 -13.28 -11.31 0.65
N LEU A 32 -14.44 -10.97 0.10
CA LEU A 32 -15.45 -11.96 -0.31
C LEU A 32 -15.72 -11.93 -1.81
N ASN A 33 -15.06 -11.03 -2.55
CA ASN A 33 -15.19 -10.84 -3.99
C ASN A 33 -16.65 -10.82 -4.45
N ASN A 34 -17.49 -10.08 -3.72
CA ASN A 34 -18.93 -9.98 -3.96
C ASN A 34 -19.34 -8.51 -4.24
N PRO A 35 -19.04 -8.01 -5.45
CA PRO A 35 -19.22 -6.60 -5.80
C PRO A 35 -20.68 -6.16 -5.78
N GLU A 36 -21.62 -7.02 -6.18
CA GLU A 36 -23.06 -6.72 -6.16
C GLU A 36 -23.56 -6.41 -4.74
N LYS A 37 -23.11 -7.20 -3.77
CA LYS A 37 -23.49 -7.03 -2.36
C LYS A 37 -22.78 -5.82 -1.76
N ALA A 38 -21.54 -5.55 -2.17
CA ALA A 38 -20.83 -4.34 -1.81
C ALA A 38 -21.60 -3.08 -2.27
N ILE A 39 -21.96 -3.01 -3.56
CA ILE A 39 -22.77 -1.92 -4.14
C ILE A 39 -24.05 -1.70 -3.35
N LYS A 40 -24.78 -2.77 -3.03
CA LYS A 40 -26.03 -2.69 -2.25
C LYS A 40 -25.82 -2.04 -0.89
N HIS A 41 -24.69 -2.32 -0.25
CA HIS A 41 -24.36 -1.79 1.06
C HIS A 41 -23.80 -0.37 1.00
N PHE A 42 -22.96 -0.03 0.02
CA PHE A 42 -22.55 1.36 -0.23
C PHE A 42 -23.75 2.28 -0.51
N ARG A 43 -24.69 1.84 -1.34
CA ARG A 43 -25.93 2.58 -1.59
C ARG A 43 -26.77 2.78 -0.32
N ARG A 44 -26.75 1.82 0.61
CA ARG A 44 -27.42 1.98 1.92
C ARG A 44 -26.67 2.96 2.81
N THR A 45 -25.34 2.96 2.80
CA THR A 45 -24.54 3.99 3.48
C THR A 45 -24.97 5.37 2.99
N LEU A 46 -24.96 5.60 1.68
CA LEU A 46 -25.35 6.88 1.07
C LEU A 46 -26.83 7.22 1.29
N LYS A 47 -27.71 6.23 1.42
CA LYS A 47 -29.11 6.46 1.79
C LYS A 47 -29.26 7.03 3.20
N TYR A 48 -28.45 6.59 4.15
CA TYR A 48 -28.56 7.01 5.55
C TYR A 48 -27.61 8.15 5.93
N LYS A 49 -26.50 8.30 5.21
CA LYS A 49 -25.52 9.37 5.34
C LYS A 49 -25.09 9.81 3.93
N PRO A 50 -25.86 10.71 3.27
CA PRO A 50 -25.58 11.14 1.89
C PRO A 50 -24.22 11.81 1.70
N GLU A 51 -23.71 12.46 2.74
CA GLU A 51 -22.40 13.13 2.78
C GLU A 51 -21.32 12.24 3.43
N HIS A 52 -21.48 10.91 3.36
CA HIS A 52 -20.45 10.02 3.89
C HIS A 52 -19.12 10.27 3.16
N PRO A 53 -18.01 10.52 3.88
CA PRO A 53 -16.78 11.07 3.30
C PRO A 53 -16.16 10.17 2.22
N PHE A 54 -16.31 8.84 2.35
CA PHE A 54 -15.63 7.88 1.47
C PHE A 54 -16.54 7.09 0.53
N ALA A 55 -17.86 7.03 0.80
CA ALA A 55 -18.71 6.01 0.20
C ALA A 55 -19.01 6.28 -1.28
N ASN A 56 -19.00 7.55 -1.71
CA ASN A 56 -19.11 7.89 -3.12
C ASN A 56 -17.84 7.50 -3.89
N TYR A 57 -16.64 7.77 -3.34
CA TYR A 57 -15.38 7.46 -3.99
C TYR A 57 -15.16 5.93 -4.13
N ASP A 58 -15.40 5.17 -3.06
CA ASP A 58 -15.25 3.70 -3.11
C ASP A 58 -16.25 3.05 -4.06
N LEU A 59 -17.47 3.62 -4.17
CA LEU A 59 -18.46 3.16 -5.12
C LEU A 59 -18.07 3.52 -6.56
N ALA A 60 -17.42 4.66 -6.78
CA ALA A 60 -16.85 5.05 -8.06
C ALA A 60 -15.75 4.08 -8.51
N LEU A 61 -14.78 3.79 -7.63
CA LEU A 61 -13.73 2.80 -7.88
C LEU A 61 -14.30 1.42 -8.22
N LEU A 62 -15.32 0.99 -7.48
CA LEU A 62 -15.95 -0.31 -7.73
C LEU A 62 -16.67 -0.34 -9.09
N TYR A 63 -17.38 0.73 -9.47
CA TYR A 63 -17.98 0.78 -10.81
C TYR A 63 -16.94 0.86 -11.92
N HIS A 64 -15.84 1.57 -11.70
CA HIS A 64 -14.71 1.62 -12.63
C HIS A 64 -14.12 0.21 -12.84
N GLN A 65 -13.92 -0.57 -11.78
CA GLN A 65 -13.46 -1.96 -11.89
C GLN A 65 -14.43 -2.88 -12.65
N LEU A 66 -15.73 -2.57 -12.62
CA LEU A 66 -16.77 -3.32 -13.33
C LEU A 66 -17.00 -2.84 -14.78
N GLY A 67 -16.25 -1.85 -15.25
CA GLY A 67 -16.44 -1.23 -16.58
C GLY A 67 -17.69 -0.36 -16.70
N GLU A 68 -18.30 0.01 -15.57
CA GLU A 68 -19.53 0.79 -15.50
C GLU A 68 -19.19 2.28 -15.42
N TRP A 69 -18.51 2.79 -16.46
CA TRP A 69 -17.82 4.08 -16.47
C TRP A 69 -18.71 5.28 -16.18
N GLU A 70 -19.95 5.28 -16.70
CA GLU A 70 -20.91 6.36 -16.47
C GLU A 70 -21.27 6.46 -14.97
N LYS A 71 -21.49 5.31 -14.34
CA LYS A 71 -21.77 5.24 -12.89
C LYS A 71 -20.52 5.63 -12.11
N ALA A 72 -19.34 5.18 -12.53
CA ALA A 72 -18.07 5.51 -11.89
C ALA A 72 -17.86 7.03 -11.87
N GLN A 73 -17.98 7.70 -13.02
CA GLN A 73 -17.85 9.15 -13.13
C GLN A 73 -18.87 9.88 -12.26
N LYS A 74 -20.14 9.46 -12.30
CA LYS A 74 -21.20 10.07 -11.48
C LYS A 74 -20.86 10.07 -9.99
N TYR A 75 -20.41 8.93 -9.46
CA TYR A 75 -20.08 8.82 -8.04
C TYR A 75 -18.75 9.52 -7.70
N TYR A 76 -17.78 9.55 -8.62
CA TYR A 76 -16.55 10.32 -8.45
C TYR A 76 -16.83 11.81 -8.32
N LEU A 77 -17.64 12.39 -9.23
CA LEU A 77 -18.02 13.80 -9.17
C LEU A 77 -18.71 14.14 -7.83
N ARG A 78 -19.58 13.25 -7.34
CA ARG A 78 -20.21 13.44 -6.03
C ARG A 78 -19.22 13.33 -4.87
N ALA A 79 -18.18 12.51 -5.00
CA ALA A 79 -17.10 12.43 -4.01
C ALA A 79 -16.28 13.71 -3.97
N VAL A 80 -15.96 14.29 -5.13
CA VAL A 80 -15.25 15.58 -5.25
C VAL A 80 -16.06 16.73 -4.66
N GLU A 81 -17.38 16.72 -4.80
CA GLU A 81 -18.26 17.73 -4.16
C GLU A 81 -18.17 17.69 -2.62
N ILE A 82 -17.93 16.51 -2.03
CA ILE A 82 -17.82 16.33 -0.57
C ILE A 82 -16.38 16.58 -0.10
N ASN A 83 -15.40 16.09 -0.86
CA ASN A 83 -13.98 16.28 -0.60
C ASN A 83 -13.28 16.79 -1.87
N PRO A 84 -13.11 18.12 -2.00
CA PRO A 84 -12.45 18.73 -3.16
C PRO A 84 -11.00 18.26 -3.38
N GLU A 85 -10.30 17.75 -2.36
CA GLU A 85 -8.92 17.24 -2.48
C GLU A 85 -8.83 16.01 -3.38
N LEU A 86 -9.94 15.30 -3.61
CA LEU A 86 -9.99 14.16 -4.53
C LEU A 86 -9.84 14.59 -5.99
N LYS A 87 -10.01 15.87 -6.30
CA LYS A 87 -9.89 16.41 -7.65
C LYS A 87 -8.42 16.62 -8.02
N THR A 88 -7.81 15.59 -8.60
CA THR A 88 -6.47 15.65 -9.17
C THR A 88 -6.52 15.36 -10.67
N PRO A 89 -5.53 15.82 -11.47
CA PRO A 89 -5.46 15.50 -12.89
C PRO A 89 -5.55 13.99 -13.18
N GLU A 90 -4.91 13.17 -12.35
CA GLU A 90 -4.87 11.72 -12.48
C GLU A 90 -6.24 11.10 -12.24
N ASN A 91 -6.95 11.56 -11.19
CA ASN A 91 -8.31 11.08 -10.90
C ASN A 91 -9.33 11.55 -11.95
N ASP A 92 -9.22 12.81 -12.39
CA ASP A 92 -10.08 13.35 -13.44
C ASP A 92 -9.90 12.57 -14.76
N GLU A 93 -8.67 12.18 -15.09
CA GLU A 93 -8.39 11.32 -16.25
C GLU A 93 -8.93 9.89 -16.06
N ALA A 94 -8.70 9.29 -14.88
CA ALA A 94 -9.12 7.93 -14.58
C ALA A 94 -10.65 7.75 -14.61
N PHE A 95 -11.39 8.72 -14.07
CA PHE A 95 -12.86 8.68 -14.03
C PHE A 95 -13.54 9.41 -15.19
N ARG A 96 -12.77 9.83 -16.20
CA ARG A 96 -13.33 10.45 -17.40
C ARG A 96 -14.20 9.45 -18.13
N TYR A 97 -15.50 9.73 -18.22
CA TYR A 97 -16.38 8.99 -19.10
C TYR A 97 -15.95 9.23 -20.56
N ARG A 98 -15.64 8.13 -21.25
CA ARG A 98 -15.38 8.09 -22.68
C ARG A 98 -16.64 7.54 -23.34
N THR A 99 -17.06 8.17 -24.44
CA THR A 99 -18.16 7.63 -25.23
C THR A 99 -17.72 6.31 -25.88
N GLU A 100 -18.69 5.47 -26.27
CA GLU A 100 -18.40 4.22 -26.99
C GLU A 100 -17.53 4.46 -28.23
N ALA A 101 -17.74 5.58 -28.94
CA ALA A 101 -16.93 5.99 -30.08
C ALA A 101 -15.47 6.34 -29.69
N GLU A 102 -15.25 6.97 -28.53
CA GLU A 102 -13.89 7.26 -28.03
C GLU A 102 -13.17 5.99 -27.55
N GLU A 103 -13.90 5.06 -26.92
CA GLU A 103 -13.34 3.75 -26.56
C GLU A 103 -13.01 2.92 -27.79
N GLU A 104 -13.87 2.90 -28.82
CA GLU A 104 -13.63 2.18 -30.07
C GLU A 104 -12.40 2.72 -30.81
N VAL A 105 -12.21 4.05 -30.81
CA VAL A 105 -10.99 4.68 -31.37
C VAL A 105 -9.75 4.32 -30.54
N LEU A 106 -9.85 4.21 -29.22
CA LEU A 106 -8.71 3.81 -28.37
C LEU A 106 -8.40 2.31 -28.45
N ALA A 107 -9.43 1.49 -28.60
CA ALA A 107 -9.37 0.04 -28.73
C ALA A 107 -9.00 -0.40 -30.16
N SER A 108 -9.15 0.50 -31.14
CA SER A 108 -8.61 0.29 -32.47
C SER A 108 -7.10 0.07 -32.37
N PRO A 109 -6.54 -0.97 -33.04
CA PRO A 109 -5.11 -1.14 -33.08
C PRO A 109 -4.54 0.13 -33.69
N LYS A 110 -3.82 0.94 -32.91
CA LYS A 110 -2.94 1.94 -33.49
C LYS A 110 -2.00 1.16 -34.39
N GLU A 111 -2.04 1.40 -35.69
CA GLU A 111 -0.96 1.00 -36.58
C GLU A 111 0.29 1.71 -36.08
N VAL A 112 1.00 1.05 -35.16
CA VAL A 112 2.37 1.36 -34.88
C VAL A 112 3.09 0.87 -36.12
N VAL A 113 3.34 1.78 -37.06
CA VAL A 113 4.28 1.54 -38.14
C VAL A 113 5.63 1.34 -37.46
N PHE A 114 5.95 0.09 -37.15
CA PHE A 114 7.28 -0.34 -36.80
C PHE A 114 8.10 -0.24 -38.08
N THR A 115 8.63 0.96 -38.36
CA THR A 115 9.88 1.00 -39.11
C THR A 115 10.89 0.27 -38.25
N ALA A 116 11.50 -0.79 -38.78
CA ALA A 116 12.59 -1.47 -38.08
C ALA A 116 13.58 -0.37 -37.66
N PRO A 117 13.86 -0.21 -36.34
CA PRO A 117 14.95 0.65 -35.95
C PRO A 117 16.20 0.16 -36.70
N PRO A 118 17.09 1.06 -37.15
CA PRO A 118 18.38 0.62 -37.67
C PRO A 118 18.98 -0.37 -36.66
N PRO A 119 19.60 -1.47 -37.11
CA PRO A 119 20.13 -2.49 -36.21
C PRO A 119 20.98 -1.76 -35.17
N LEU A 120 20.52 -1.82 -33.93
CA LEU A 120 21.27 -1.30 -32.81
C LEU A 120 22.57 -2.11 -32.80
N GLU A 121 23.71 -1.44 -32.84
CA GLU A 121 24.97 -2.09 -32.50
C GLU A 121 24.73 -2.73 -31.14
N GLU A 122 24.71 -4.07 -31.09
CA GLU A 122 24.59 -4.78 -29.83
C GLU A 122 25.79 -4.33 -29.00
N PRO A 123 25.59 -3.60 -27.89
CA PRO A 123 26.70 -3.42 -26.98
C PRO A 123 27.07 -4.83 -26.54
N ALA A 124 28.37 -5.15 -26.60
CA ALA A 124 28.87 -6.41 -26.09
C ALA A 124 28.21 -6.65 -24.74
N ILE A 125 27.57 -7.81 -24.57
CA ILE A 125 27.01 -8.21 -23.30
C ILE A 125 28.21 -8.25 -22.35
N GLU A 126 28.42 -7.18 -21.60
CA GLU A 126 29.25 -7.25 -20.42
C GLU A 126 28.56 -8.29 -19.54
N GLU A 127 29.29 -9.36 -19.22
CA GLU A 127 28.94 -10.27 -18.14
C GLU A 127 28.28 -9.46 -17.03
N VAL A 128 27.15 -9.94 -16.51
CA VAL A 128 26.48 -9.35 -15.35
C VAL A 128 27.56 -9.01 -14.33
N ARG A 129 27.97 -7.74 -14.31
CA ARG A 129 29.04 -7.31 -13.43
C ARG A 129 28.45 -7.54 -12.05
N ARG A 130 29.08 -8.42 -11.26
CA ARG A 130 28.95 -8.32 -9.82
C ARG A 130 29.20 -6.85 -9.54
N ILE A 131 28.17 -6.14 -9.08
CA ILE A 131 28.35 -4.76 -8.65
C ILE A 131 29.39 -4.90 -7.55
N GLU A 132 30.61 -4.41 -7.80
CA GLU A 132 31.59 -4.29 -6.75
C GLU A 132 30.95 -3.33 -5.74
N HIS A 133 30.54 -3.89 -4.61
CA HIS A 133 29.98 -3.10 -3.53
C HIS A 133 31.01 -2.01 -3.18
N PRO A 134 30.59 -0.74 -3.10
CA PRO A 134 31.51 0.33 -2.77
C PRO A 134 32.24 -0.02 -1.46
N SER A 135 33.54 0.27 -1.38
CA SER A 135 34.35 -0.03 -0.19
C SER A 135 33.87 0.70 1.07
N GLU A 136 33.01 1.70 0.91
CA GLU A 136 32.30 2.41 1.97
C GLU A 136 30.78 2.28 1.78
N SER A 137 30.07 2.01 2.87
CA SER A 137 28.61 1.87 2.91
C SER A 137 27.92 3.14 2.39
N ALA A 138 26.85 2.99 1.61
CA ALA A 138 26.03 4.11 1.12
C ALA A 138 25.30 4.87 2.25
N GLY A 139 25.32 4.33 3.47
CA GLY A 139 24.71 4.87 4.68
C GLY A 139 24.02 3.80 5.51
N ILE A 140 23.50 4.18 6.67
CA ILE A 140 22.77 3.28 7.57
C ILE A 140 21.27 3.55 7.47
N VAL A 141 20.50 2.50 7.16
CA VAL A 141 19.04 2.54 7.06
C VAL A 141 18.41 1.74 8.19
N LEU A 142 17.60 2.40 9.02
CA LEU A 142 16.78 1.73 10.03
C LEU A 142 15.38 1.48 9.49
N ILE A 143 14.98 0.20 9.39
CA ILE A 143 13.70 -0.21 8.84
C ILE A 143 12.90 -0.91 9.92
N THR A 144 11.76 -0.31 10.29
CA THR A 144 10.86 -0.94 11.25
C THR A 144 9.97 -1.99 10.61
N GLY A 145 9.77 -3.14 11.26
CA GLY A 145 8.93 -4.20 10.74
C GLY A 145 9.49 -4.88 9.48
N ALA A 146 10.81 -5.08 9.42
CA ALA A 146 11.52 -5.51 8.22
C ALA A 146 11.50 -7.04 7.97
N THR A 147 10.86 -7.83 8.83
CA THR A 147 10.91 -9.30 8.76
C THR A 147 10.00 -9.93 7.69
N SER A 148 9.09 -9.17 7.08
CA SER A 148 8.15 -9.69 6.06
C SER A 148 7.49 -8.58 5.24
N GLY A 149 6.91 -8.92 4.09
CA GLY A 149 6.08 -8.00 3.29
C GLY A 149 6.87 -6.81 2.75
N ILE A 150 6.25 -5.63 2.74
CA ILE A 150 6.83 -4.39 2.19
C ILE A 150 8.16 -4.08 2.87
N GLY A 151 8.22 -4.08 4.21
CA GLY A 151 9.47 -3.82 4.94
C GLY A 151 10.63 -4.74 4.57
N ARG A 152 10.34 -6.01 4.26
CA ARG A 152 11.37 -6.95 3.81
C ARG A 152 11.87 -6.63 2.40
N ALA A 153 10.95 -6.33 1.49
CA ALA A 153 11.28 -5.91 0.13
C ALA A 153 12.06 -4.58 0.13
N THR A 154 11.68 -3.63 1.00
CA THR A 154 12.43 -2.38 1.20
C THR A 154 13.84 -2.64 1.70
N ALA A 155 14.02 -3.54 2.67
CA ALA A 155 15.34 -3.92 3.16
C ALA A 155 16.22 -4.55 2.05
N ALA A 156 15.66 -5.45 1.24
CA ALA A 156 16.36 -6.02 0.09
C ALA A 156 16.80 -4.96 -0.92
N LEU A 157 15.92 -4.00 -1.23
CA LEU A 157 16.24 -2.91 -2.17
C LEU A 157 17.39 -2.03 -1.65
N PHE A 158 17.39 -1.66 -0.37
CA PHE A 158 18.49 -0.89 0.20
C PHE A 158 19.79 -1.70 0.27
N ALA A 159 19.73 -2.99 0.59
CA ALA A 159 20.90 -3.88 0.57
C ALA A 159 21.51 -3.98 -0.84
N GLU A 160 20.69 -4.13 -1.86
CA GLU A 160 21.11 -4.15 -3.28
C GLU A 160 21.88 -2.89 -3.67
N HIS A 161 21.54 -1.74 -3.05
CA HIS A 161 22.19 -0.45 -3.29
C HIS A 161 23.35 -0.17 -2.31
N GLY A 162 23.81 -1.17 -1.55
CA GLY A 162 25.01 -1.08 -0.71
C GLY A 162 24.83 -0.35 0.63
N TYR A 163 23.59 -0.24 1.12
CA TYR A 163 23.34 0.33 2.45
C TYR A 163 23.53 -0.71 3.55
N SER A 164 24.05 -0.26 4.70
CA SER A 164 24.04 -1.03 5.93
C SER A 164 22.64 -0.98 6.56
N LEU A 165 22.16 -2.10 7.08
CA LEU A 165 20.77 -2.22 7.52
C LEU A 165 20.64 -2.40 9.03
N ILE A 166 19.74 -1.65 9.65
CA ILE A 166 19.19 -1.95 10.97
C ILE A 166 17.75 -2.45 10.78
N LEU A 167 17.51 -3.72 11.08
CA LEU A 167 16.21 -4.36 10.94
C LEU A 167 15.51 -4.45 12.29
N THR A 168 14.29 -3.93 12.39
CA THR A 168 13.48 -4.11 13.60
C THR A 168 12.31 -5.06 13.39
N GLY A 169 11.93 -5.77 14.45
CA GLY A 169 10.85 -6.74 14.44
C GLY A 169 10.62 -7.37 15.81
N ARG A 170 9.49 -8.08 15.95
CA ARG A 170 9.09 -8.69 17.23
C ARG A 170 9.48 -10.15 17.39
N ARG A 171 9.83 -10.80 16.28
CA ARG A 171 10.05 -12.25 16.24
C ARG A 171 11.52 -12.48 15.93
N SER A 172 12.28 -12.86 16.95
CA SER A 172 13.74 -13.01 16.87
C SER A 172 14.16 -13.94 15.74
N GLU A 173 13.53 -15.12 15.63
CA GLU A 173 13.81 -16.08 14.55
C GLU A 173 13.70 -15.46 13.15
N ARG A 174 12.65 -14.65 12.90
CA ARG A 174 12.46 -14.01 11.59
C ARG A 174 13.42 -12.85 11.35
N LEU A 175 13.87 -12.19 12.41
CA LEU A 175 14.90 -11.15 12.31
C LEU A 175 16.24 -11.77 11.96
N GLU A 176 16.61 -12.86 12.63
CA GLU A 176 17.82 -13.62 12.36
C GLU A 176 17.82 -14.18 10.93
N ASP A 177 16.70 -14.77 10.49
CA ASP A 177 16.55 -15.25 9.12
C ASP A 177 16.71 -14.12 8.09
N ALA A 178 16.06 -12.97 8.34
CA ALA A 178 16.16 -11.82 7.45
C ALA A 178 17.57 -11.23 7.42
N SER A 179 18.22 -11.14 8.57
CA SER A 179 19.59 -10.63 8.70
C SER A 179 20.57 -11.50 7.95
N ARG A 180 20.48 -12.83 8.13
CA ARG A 180 21.35 -13.80 7.45
C ARG A 180 21.15 -13.74 5.95
N GLU A 181 19.91 -13.85 5.47
CA GLU A 181 19.62 -13.86 4.04
C GLU A 181 20.04 -12.56 3.34
N LEU A 182 19.75 -11.40 3.93
CA LEU A 182 20.11 -10.11 3.33
C LEU A 182 21.63 -9.86 3.39
N GLY A 183 22.27 -10.18 4.51
CA GLY A 183 23.72 -10.04 4.65
C GLY A 183 24.48 -10.97 3.70
N GLU A 184 24.05 -12.22 3.54
CA GLU A 184 24.68 -13.20 2.64
C GLU A 184 24.42 -12.89 1.16
N SER A 185 23.20 -12.47 0.80
CA SER A 185 22.83 -12.24 -0.60
C SER A 185 23.47 -10.98 -1.19
N TYR A 186 23.64 -9.94 -0.37
CA TYR A 186 24.07 -8.62 -0.82
C TYR A 186 25.40 -8.17 -0.21
N GLY A 187 26.03 -8.97 0.65
CA GLY A 187 27.33 -8.65 1.25
C GLY A 187 27.34 -7.38 2.12
N VAL A 188 26.18 -6.93 2.61
CA VAL A 188 26.06 -5.73 3.44
C VAL A 188 26.01 -6.07 4.94
N PRO A 189 26.53 -5.18 5.82
CA PRO A 189 26.33 -5.33 7.25
C PRO A 189 24.85 -5.22 7.62
N VAL A 190 24.39 -6.09 8.53
CA VAL A 190 23.04 -6.05 9.07
C VAL A 190 23.08 -6.16 10.59
N HIS A 191 22.39 -5.25 11.26
CA HIS A 191 22.13 -5.26 12.70
C HIS A 191 20.63 -5.46 12.96
N THR A 192 20.28 -6.19 14.00
CA THR A 192 18.87 -6.49 14.32
C THR A 192 18.49 -5.93 15.69
N LEU A 193 17.28 -5.39 15.78
CA LEU A 193 16.70 -4.91 17.03
C LEU A 193 15.33 -5.55 17.26
N GLY A 194 15.26 -6.40 18.28
CA GLY A 194 14.07 -7.16 18.64
C GLY A 194 13.16 -6.42 19.62
N PHE A 195 12.13 -5.71 19.14
CA PHE A 195 11.16 -5.02 20.00
C PHE A 195 9.79 -4.82 19.31
N ASP A 196 8.76 -4.52 20.10
CA ASP A 196 7.45 -4.06 19.59
C ASP A 196 7.43 -2.53 19.53
N VAL A 197 7.32 -1.95 18.34
CA VAL A 197 7.27 -0.48 18.14
C VAL A 197 6.12 0.22 18.87
N ARG A 198 5.11 -0.53 19.32
CA ARG A 198 4.01 -0.01 20.14
C ARG A 198 4.41 0.20 21.60
N ASP A 199 5.48 -0.47 22.05
CA ASP A 199 6.04 -0.30 23.38
C ASP A 199 7.14 0.76 23.31
N PHE A 200 6.82 1.96 23.79
CA PHE A 200 7.74 3.09 23.79
C PHE A 200 8.98 2.84 24.66
N ALA A 201 8.83 2.15 25.79
CA ALA A 201 9.93 1.87 26.70
C ALA A 201 10.92 0.90 26.05
N SER A 202 10.41 -0.19 25.49
CA SER A 202 11.22 -1.18 24.76
C SER A 202 11.88 -0.56 23.51
N THR A 203 11.16 0.30 22.79
CA THR A 203 11.72 1.01 21.64
C THR A 203 12.87 1.92 22.06
N ARG A 204 12.69 2.73 23.10
CA ARG A 204 13.73 3.63 23.61
C ARG A 204 14.95 2.85 24.08
N GLU A 205 14.74 1.81 24.88
CA GLU A 205 15.82 0.95 25.37
C GLU A 205 16.62 0.33 24.20
N ALA A 206 15.94 -0.18 23.18
CA ALA A 206 16.60 -0.75 22.01
C ALA A 206 17.43 0.28 21.23
N ILE A 207 16.93 1.51 21.05
CA ILE A 207 17.64 2.59 20.34
C ILE A 207 18.83 3.10 21.16
N ASP A 208 18.66 3.29 22.47
CA ASP A 208 19.71 3.81 23.36
C ASP A 208 20.91 2.84 23.46
N HIS A 209 20.68 1.54 23.27
CA HIS A 209 21.70 0.49 23.33
C HIS A 209 22.23 0.03 21.97
N ILE A 210 21.91 0.74 20.88
CA ILE A 210 22.53 0.47 19.57
C ILE A 210 24.05 0.71 19.69
N PRO A 211 24.92 -0.18 19.16
CA PRO A 211 26.37 0.03 19.18
C PRO A 211 26.78 1.33 18.47
N ASP A 212 27.90 1.93 18.89
CA ASP A 212 28.31 3.25 18.41
C ASP A 212 28.48 3.33 16.89
N GLU A 213 28.96 2.26 16.24
CA GLU A 213 29.08 2.17 14.78
C GLU A 213 27.73 2.23 14.03
N TRP A 214 26.61 1.97 14.72
CA TRP A 214 25.25 1.93 14.17
C TRP A 214 24.39 3.13 14.57
N LYS A 215 24.87 4.00 15.48
CA LYS A 215 24.10 5.15 16.00
C LYS A 215 23.82 6.22 14.95
N LYS A 216 24.68 6.36 13.93
CA LYS A 216 24.51 7.33 12.85
C LYS A 216 23.55 6.78 11.79
N VAL A 217 22.26 6.76 12.11
CA VAL A 217 21.20 6.39 11.15
C VAL A 217 21.00 7.54 10.16
N ASP A 218 21.24 7.29 8.88
CA ASP A 218 21.06 8.28 7.81
C ASP A 218 19.61 8.30 7.31
N ILE A 219 18.93 7.14 7.29
CA ILE A 219 17.56 7.00 6.79
C ILE A 219 16.72 6.16 7.76
N LEU A 220 15.54 6.67 8.14
CA LEU A 220 14.55 5.95 8.92
C LEU A 220 13.33 5.61 8.06
N ILE A 221 13.01 4.32 7.94
CA ILE A 221 11.79 3.82 7.31
C ILE A 221 10.82 3.33 8.38
N ASN A 222 9.81 4.15 8.66
CA ASN A 222 8.73 3.80 9.59
C ASN A 222 7.68 2.88 8.93
N ASN A 223 8.09 1.66 8.58
CA ASN A 223 7.27 0.67 7.89
C ASN A 223 6.42 -0.21 8.84
N ALA A 224 6.76 -0.33 10.12
CA ALA A 224 6.02 -1.18 11.04
C ALA A 224 4.57 -0.69 11.20
N GLY A 225 3.64 -1.49 10.69
CA GLY A 225 2.22 -1.18 10.77
C GLY A 225 1.38 -2.43 10.59
N LEU A 226 0.14 -2.38 11.08
CA LEU A 226 -0.90 -3.35 10.77
C LEU A 226 -2.08 -2.58 10.20
N ALA A 227 -2.61 -3.04 9.07
CA ALA A 227 -3.93 -2.62 8.61
C ALA A 227 -4.99 -3.27 9.53
N LYS A 228 -5.17 -2.72 10.74
CA LYS A 228 -6.24 -3.10 11.66
C LYS A 228 -7.24 -1.95 11.76
N GLY A 229 -8.29 -2.06 10.96
CA GLY A 229 -9.37 -1.07 10.94
C GLY A 229 -9.14 0.01 9.89
N LEU A 230 -10.23 0.69 9.56
CA LEU A 230 -10.33 1.78 8.60
C LEU A 230 -10.69 3.09 9.33
N ALA A 231 -10.46 3.11 10.65
CA ALA A 231 -10.62 4.32 11.42
C ALA A 231 -9.54 5.31 10.97
N PRO A 232 -9.89 6.59 10.79
CA PRO A 232 -8.90 7.62 10.52
C PRO A 232 -7.76 7.57 11.55
N ILE A 233 -6.52 7.82 11.11
CA ILE A 233 -5.35 7.72 12.00
C ILE A 233 -5.42 8.65 13.22
N HIS A 234 -6.16 9.77 13.12
CA HIS A 234 -6.39 10.71 14.21
C HIS A 234 -7.37 10.21 15.29
N GLU A 235 -8.09 9.12 15.03
CA GLU A 235 -8.94 8.43 16.01
C GLU A 235 -8.24 7.19 16.62
N GLY A 236 -6.98 6.96 16.26
CA GLY A 236 -6.17 5.87 16.81
C GLY A 236 -5.93 6.06 18.31
N SER A 237 -6.23 5.03 19.10
CA SER A 237 -5.80 4.96 20.50
C SER A 237 -4.27 4.94 20.55
N LEU A 238 -3.68 5.82 21.37
CA LEU A 238 -2.26 5.80 21.70
C LEU A 238 -1.93 4.84 22.85
N GLU A 239 -2.95 4.24 23.48
CA GLU A 239 -2.84 3.16 24.47
C GLU A 239 -2.68 1.77 23.83
#